data_AF-A0A1I8CDE0-F1
#
_entry.id   AF-A0A1I8CDE0-F1
#
_cell.length_a   1.000
_cell.length_b   1.000
_cell.length_c   1.000
_cell.angle_alpha   90.00
_cell.angle_beta   90.00
_cell.angle_gamma   90.00
#
_symmetry.space_group_name_H-M   'P 1'
#
loop_
_entity.id
_entity.type
_entity.pdbx_description
1 polymer ?
#
loop_
_entity_poly.entity_id
_entity_poly.type
_entity_poly.pdbx_seq_one_letter_code
_entity_poly.pdbx_strand_id
1 'polypeptide(L)'
;MSNNTLTYKSLQINFKVGNIADQRNADCLVVSTTSKLELKYGAGMAVFSAAGGAAWGELSVARAARDDSPIQIINGGPNLNQKIMLVVVRKHDRYSFSRIYENVFQRATHEHYTHICIPAIGTGAFHISARDGAEMCRMALHNIGHFGSLRQLTFIDINATTINLFENAFRELIEAQTRTPLACLTFLDSPNRREDEVLVPLTASQINEIDEDNCAICIISLKDTDPTNETVKLSNCGHMFHANCITESFFHRQQCPLCNKVYKIGKGPQPPGGTMTISNVQETVPGHSDANGFIQIIYSIPGGIQRTNHLRPGVPFSGVYRTAYLPNNDEGNKVLQLLKIAFERRLIFTVGDSNTNGKRNCLIWNGISHKTKKSGGASRFGYPDHSYLDIVTYQLADLGITENDIV
;
A
#
# COMPACT_ATOMS: atom_id res chain seq x y z
N MET A 1 30.29 -10.82 13.29
CA MET A 1 29.86 -9.41 13.11
C MET A 1 29.41 -9.30 11.67
N SER A 2 28.14 -9.55 11.39
CA SER A 2 27.59 -9.42 10.03
C SER A 2 27.51 -7.93 9.68
N ASN A 3 28.05 -7.53 8.53
CA ASN A 3 27.91 -6.16 8.05
C ASN A 3 26.45 -5.92 7.62
N ASN A 4 25.66 -5.29 8.50
CA ASN A 4 24.27 -4.88 8.23
C ASN A 4 24.23 -3.54 7.46
N THR A 5 24.99 -3.46 6.37
CA THR A 5 25.07 -2.28 5.50
C THR A 5 24.63 -2.65 4.09
N LEU A 6 23.70 -1.87 3.54
CA LEU A 6 23.22 -1.97 2.18
C LEU A 6 23.63 -0.73 1.39
N THR A 7 23.77 -0.86 0.07
CA THR A 7 24.07 0.29 -0.81
C THR A 7 22.93 0.47 -1.80
N TYR A 8 22.34 1.66 -1.80
CA TYR A 8 21.26 2.05 -2.71
C TYR A 8 21.66 3.33 -3.45
N LYS A 9 21.85 3.24 -4.77
CA LYS A 9 22.48 4.32 -5.57
C LYS A 9 23.81 4.76 -4.90
N SER A 10 23.95 6.03 -4.52
CA SER A 10 25.13 6.59 -3.84
C SER A 10 25.03 6.60 -2.31
N LEU A 11 23.98 6.00 -1.73
CA LEU A 11 23.68 6.04 -0.30
C LEU A 11 24.05 4.71 0.38
N GLN A 12 24.84 4.78 1.45
CA GLN A 12 25.07 3.65 2.36
C GLN A 12 24.01 3.63 3.46
N ILE A 13 23.21 2.58 3.49
CA ILE A 13 22.13 2.38 4.45
C ILE A 13 22.59 1.38 5.51
N ASN A 14 22.64 1.82 6.76
CA ASN A 14 23.06 1.01 7.90
C ASN A 14 21.87 0.70 8.81
N PHE A 15 21.84 -0.51 9.34
CA PHE A 15 20.78 -0.97 10.24
C PHE A 15 21.41 -1.29 11.61
N LYS A 16 21.03 -0.55 12.65
CA LYS A 16 21.61 -0.67 13.99
C LYS A 16 20.56 -0.85 15.07
N VAL A 17 20.77 -1.85 15.92
CA VAL A 17 20.00 -2.00 17.16
C VAL A 17 20.67 -1.15 18.24
N GLY A 18 19.93 -0.23 18.85
CA GLY A 18 20.47 0.61 19.93
C GLY A 18 19.73 1.91 20.14
N ASN A 19 20.28 2.76 21.00
CA ASN A 19 19.72 4.07 21.28
C ASN A 19 20.20 5.09 20.22
N ILE A 20 19.25 5.79 19.62
CA ILE A 20 19.53 6.87 18.65
C ILE A 20 20.42 7.97 19.26
N ALA A 21 20.29 8.20 20.56
CA ALA A 21 21.05 9.20 21.28
C ALA A 21 22.53 8.83 21.44
N ASP A 22 22.98 7.65 21.02
CA ASP A 22 24.40 7.23 21.05
C ASP A 22 25.11 7.46 19.71
N GLN A 23 24.39 7.90 18.67
CA GLN A 23 24.95 8.04 17.32
C GLN A 23 25.74 9.35 17.16
N ARG A 24 26.93 9.40 17.79
CA ARG A 24 27.80 10.59 17.83
C ARG A 24 28.41 10.99 16.49
N ASN A 25 28.41 10.08 15.51
CA ASN A 25 29.03 10.29 14.20
C ASN A 25 28.05 10.79 13.13
N ALA A 26 26.78 10.99 13.48
CA ALA A 26 25.79 11.58 12.59
C ALA A 26 25.89 13.11 12.60
N ASP A 27 25.51 13.77 11.51
CA ASP A 27 25.33 15.23 11.48
C ASP A 27 24.01 15.62 12.15
N CYS A 28 22.98 14.78 11.96
CA CYS A 28 21.63 15.05 12.40
C CYS A 28 20.91 13.79 12.92
N LEU A 29 20.21 13.94 14.05
CA LEU A 29 19.31 12.93 14.61
C LEU A 29 17.86 13.32 14.31
N VAL A 30 17.12 12.41 13.68
CA VAL A 30 15.73 12.63 13.30
C VAL A 30 14.81 12.09 14.40
N VAL A 31 13.82 12.88 14.82
CA VAL A 31 12.82 12.44 15.80
C VAL A 31 11.42 12.90 15.39
N SER A 32 10.43 12.01 15.51
CA SER A 32 9.03 12.35 15.27
C SER A 32 8.39 13.03 16.48
N THR A 33 7.51 13.99 16.24
CA THR A 33 6.81 14.74 17.27
C THR A 33 5.39 15.11 16.84
N THR A 34 4.59 15.63 17.76
CA THR A 34 3.25 16.16 17.47
C THR A 34 3.33 17.61 16.99
N SER A 35 2.22 18.19 16.51
CA SER A 35 2.15 19.62 16.16
C SER A 35 2.42 20.58 17.34
N LYS A 36 2.38 20.07 18.57
CA LYS A 36 2.75 20.81 19.79
C LYS A 36 4.22 20.61 20.20
N LEU A 37 4.99 19.92 19.36
CA LEU A 37 6.36 19.51 19.61
C LEU A 37 6.51 18.71 20.93
N GLU A 38 5.55 17.84 21.25
CA GLU A 38 5.59 17.03 22.47
C GLU A 38 6.46 15.76 22.32
N LEU A 39 7.52 15.66 23.12
CA LEU A 39 8.53 14.59 23.06
C LEU A 39 8.56 13.77 24.35
N LYS A 40 7.41 13.20 24.74
CA LYS A 40 7.24 12.51 26.02
C LYS A 40 7.75 11.06 26.04
N TYR A 41 7.91 10.44 24.86
CA TYR A 41 8.21 9.01 24.75
C TYR A 41 9.12 8.71 23.55
N GLY A 42 9.70 7.51 23.52
CA GLY A 42 10.45 6.97 22.39
C GLY A 42 11.74 7.72 22.06
N ALA A 43 12.11 7.73 20.77
CA ALA A 43 13.34 8.34 20.26
C ALA A 43 13.48 9.82 20.65
N GLY A 44 12.39 10.58 20.60
CA GLY A 44 12.37 12.00 21.00
C GLY A 44 12.81 12.22 22.45
N MET A 45 12.24 11.44 23.37
CA MET A 45 12.61 11.51 24.79
C MET A 45 14.08 11.11 25.01
N ALA A 46 14.55 10.06 24.31
CA ALA A 46 15.93 9.60 24.43
C ALA A 46 16.94 10.68 23.96
N VAL A 47 16.71 11.29 22.80
CA VAL A 47 17.56 12.36 22.26
C VAL A 47 17.62 13.55 23.21
N PHE A 48 16.47 14.03 23.69
CA PHE A 48 16.42 15.22 24.54
C PHE A 48 16.92 14.98 25.98
N SER A 49 16.81 13.74 26.47
CA SER A 49 17.44 13.35 27.74
C SER A 49 18.95 13.40 27.64
N ALA A 50 19.52 12.97 26.52
CA ALA A 50 20.96 13.04 26.27
C ALA A 50 21.46 14.47 25.98
N ALA A 51 20.67 15.27 25.25
CA ALA A 51 21.01 16.64 24.89
C ALA A 51 21.03 17.60 26.10
N GLY A 52 20.17 17.37 27.08
CA GLY A 52 20.08 18.19 28.28
C GLY A 52 19.48 19.59 28.02
N GLY A 53 19.68 20.51 28.96
CA GLY A 53 18.91 21.77 29.04
C GLY A 53 18.99 22.69 27.82
N ALA A 54 20.11 22.70 27.08
CA ALA A 54 20.29 23.56 25.92
C ALA A 54 19.28 23.23 24.80
N ALA A 55 19.10 21.96 24.47
CA ALA A 55 18.13 21.54 23.46
C ALA A 55 16.67 21.82 23.90
N TRP A 56 16.37 21.70 25.20
CA TRP A 56 15.06 22.08 25.72
C TRP A 56 14.78 23.58 25.61
N GLY A 57 15.82 24.41 25.73
CA GLY A 57 15.75 25.85 25.46
C GLY A 57 15.39 26.13 24.00
N GLU A 58 16.13 25.54 23.07
CA GLU A 58 15.86 25.64 21.62
C GLU A 58 14.45 25.16 21.25
N LEU A 59 14.00 24.04 21.81
CA LEU A 59 12.63 23.52 21.61
C LEU A 59 11.56 24.49 22.14
N SER A 60 11.85 25.21 23.22
CA SER A 60 10.94 26.20 23.79
C SER A 60 10.79 27.42 22.87
N VAL A 61 11.89 27.87 22.26
CA VAL A 61 11.88 28.91 21.22
C VAL A 61 11.08 28.46 20.01
N ALA A 62 11.33 27.24 19.53
CA ALA A 62 10.61 26.65 18.41
C ALA A 62 9.09 26.56 18.66
N ARG A 63 8.66 26.18 19.87
CA ARG A 63 7.25 26.19 20.27
C ARG A 63 6.64 27.61 20.28
N ALA A 64 7.41 28.60 20.72
CA ALA A 64 6.95 29.98 20.78
C ALA A 64 6.77 30.61 19.39
N ALA A 65 7.58 30.19 18.41
CA ALA A 65 7.50 30.67 17.03
C ALA A 65 6.20 30.26 16.31
N ARG A 66 5.51 29.20 16.77
CA ARG A 66 4.28 28.66 16.16
C ARG A 66 4.44 28.34 14.66
N ASP A 67 5.63 27.92 14.27
CA ASP A 67 5.93 27.49 12.90
C ASP A 67 5.18 26.18 12.60
N ASP A 68 4.33 26.19 11.57
CA ASP A 68 3.57 25.02 11.10
C ASP A 68 4.33 24.23 10.02
N SER A 69 5.64 24.43 9.89
CA SER A 69 6.48 23.63 9.01
C SER A 69 6.45 22.14 9.41
N PRO A 70 6.41 21.21 8.43
CA PRO A 70 6.42 19.77 8.71
C PRO A 70 7.74 19.31 9.37
N ILE A 71 8.81 20.08 9.21
CA ILE A 71 10.11 19.81 9.81
C ILE A 71 10.68 21.09 10.42
N GLN A 72 11.17 20.97 11.66
CA GLN A 72 11.93 22.02 12.34
C GLN A 72 13.30 21.46 12.74
N ILE A 73 14.34 22.29 12.73
CA ILE A 73 15.71 21.88 13.07
C ILE A 73 16.20 22.72 14.24
N ILE A 74 16.76 22.05 15.23
CA ILE A 74 17.33 22.70 16.41
C ILE A 74 18.73 22.16 16.73
N ASN A 75 19.45 22.86 17.61
CA ASN A 75 20.73 22.40 18.14
C ASN A 75 20.54 21.42 19.31
N GLY A 76 21.28 20.31 19.32
CA GLY A 76 21.35 19.42 20.49
C GLY A 76 22.18 20.00 21.66
N GLY A 77 23.02 21.01 21.39
CA GLY A 77 23.82 21.68 22.41
C GLY A 77 25.08 20.90 22.81
N PRO A 78 25.75 21.27 23.91
CA PRO A 78 27.10 20.79 24.24
C PRO A 78 27.17 19.31 24.59
N ASN A 79 26.07 18.70 25.05
CA ASN A 79 26.02 17.27 25.39
C ASN A 79 25.68 16.40 24.17
N LEU A 80 25.18 17.02 23.10
CA LEU A 80 24.75 16.37 21.87
C LEU A 80 25.03 17.31 20.69
N ASN A 81 26.27 17.28 20.19
CA ASN A 81 26.76 18.20 19.16
C ASN A 81 26.03 18.10 17.82
N GLN A 82 25.17 17.09 17.63
CA GLN A 82 24.33 16.89 16.46
C GLN A 82 23.22 17.95 16.35
N LYS A 83 22.78 18.20 15.12
CA LYS A 83 21.47 18.81 14.88
C LYS A 83 20.36 17.82 15.22
N ILE A 84 19.19 18.33 15.60
CA ILE A 84 18.00 17.52 15.83
C ILE A 84 16.93 17.97 14.84
N MET A 85 16.49 17.05 13.99
CA MET A 85 15.40 17.26 13.03
C MET A 85 14.08 16.76 13.65
N LEU A 86 13.22 17.70 13.99
CA LEU A 86 11.89 17.47 14.55
C LEU A 86 10.89 17.30 13.40
N VAL A 87 10.39 16.08 13.24
CA VAL A 87 9.43 15.72 12.19
C VAL A 87 8.03 15.77 12.77
N VAL A 88 7.23 16.75 12.37
CA VAL A 88 5.87 16.96 12.86
C VAL A 88 4.92 15.99 12.16
N VAL A 89 4.31 15.10 12.94
CA VAL A 89 3.32 14.13 12.44
C VAL A 89 1.93 14.56 12.90
N ARG A 90 1.07 14.93 11.96
CA ARG A 90 -0.31 15.38 12.22
C ARG A 90 -1.30 14.22 12.08
N LYS A 91 -2.51 14.41 12.61
CA LYS A 91 -3.57 13.39 12.60
C LYS A 91 -4.04 13.02 11.17
N HIS A 92 -3.99 13.98 10.23
CA HIS A 92 -4.35 13.73 8.83
C HIS A 92 -3.24 13.02 8.04
N ASP A 93 -1.98 13.05 8.52
CA ASP A 93 -0.86 12.35 7.88
C ASP A 93 -0.93 10.82 8.06
N ARG A 94 -1.93 10.32 8.80
CA ARG A 94 -2.11 8.89 9.11
C ARG A 94 -2.20 7.97 7.89
N TYR A 95 -2.53 8.52 6.72
CA TYR A 95 -2.67 7.77 5.48
C TYR A 95 -1.58 8.11 4.44
N SER A 96 -0.60 8.96 4.77
CA SER A 96 0.47 9.41 3.85
C SER A 96 1.84 9.50 4.53
N PHE A 97 2.21 8.50 5.31
CA PHE A 97 3.50 8.44 6.01
C PHE A 97 4.73 8.32 5.09
N SER A 98 4.57 7.94 3.82
CA SER A 98 5.65 8.01 2.81
C SER A 98 6.17 9.43 2.66
N ARG A 99 5.27 10.41 2.58
CA ARG A 99 5.58 11.84 2.49
C ARG A 99 6.36 12.35 3.70
N ILE A 100 6.17 11.75 4.88
CA ILE A 100 6.95 12.10 6.08
C ILE A 100 8.42 11.74 5.89
N TYR A 101 8.72 10.54 5.39
CA TYR A 101 10.09 10.14 5.08
C TYR A 101 10.69 10.96 3.93
N GLU A 102 9.89 11.28 2.89
CA GLU A 102 10.34 12.13 1.77
C GLU A 102 10.78 13.51 2.27
N ASN A 103 9.96 14.15 3.10
CA ASN A 103 10.28 15.44 3.72
C ASN A 103 11.60 15.36 4.50
N VAL A 104 11.85 14.28 5.25
CA VAL A 104 13.10 14.10 6.02
C VAL A 104 14.31 14.08 5.09
N PHE A 105 14.26 13.28 4.05
CA PHE A 105 15.38 13.12 3.13
C PHE A 105 15.61 14.36 2.25
N GLN A 106 14.53 15.00 1.80
CA GLN A 106 14.60 16.30 1.09
C GLN A 106 15.21 17.36 1.98
N ARG A 107 14.78 17.44 3.25
CA ARG A 107 15.34 18.40 4.20
C ARG A 107 16.80 18.10 4.51
N ALA A 108 17.18 16.84 4.69
CA ALA A 108 18.57 16.46 4.91
C ALA A 108 19.48 16.86 3.73
N THR A 109 18.95 16.74 2.51
CA THR A 109 19.64 17.17 1.29
C THR A 109 19.80 18.69 1.22
N HIS A 110 18.73 19.43 1.55
CA HIS A 110 18.72 20.90 1.58
C HIS A 110 19.71 21.47 2.61
N GLU A 111 19.79 20.85 3.79
CA GLU A 111 20.69 21.27 4.88
C GLU A 111 22.14 20.77 4.69
N HIS A 112 22.41 20.13 3.57
CA HIS A 112 23.72 19.57 3.22
C HIS A 112 24.29 18.55 4.22
N TYR A 113 23.42 17.80 4.90
CA TYR A 113 23.88 16.71 5.77
C TYR A 113 24.49 15.56 4.95
N THR A 114 25.50 14.92 5.53
CA THR A 114 26.21 13.78 4.95
C THR A 114 25.79 12.46 5.60
N HIS A 115 25.48 12.51 6.90
CA HIS A 115 25.02 11.38 7.70
C HIS A 115 23.82 11.76 8.56
N ILE A 116 22.69 11.06 8.38
CA ILE A 116 21.54 11.18 9.28
C ILE A 116 21.20 9.84 9.95
N CYS A 117 20.73 9.93 11.19
CA CYS A 117 20.17 8.79 11.93
C CYS A 117 18.67 8.96 12.09
N ILE A 118 17.91 7.94 11.70
CA ILE A 118 16.45 7.97 11.71
C ILE A 118 15.89 6.74 12.44
N PRO A 119 14.91 6.91 13.35
CA PRO A 119 14.20 5.79 13.94
C PRO A 119 13.12 5.28 12.97
N ALA A 120 12.48 4.18 13.33
CA ALA A 120 11.29 3.73 12.61
C ALA A 120 10.12 4.68 12.91
N ILE A 121 10.02 5.79 12.16
CA ILE A 121 9.01 6.83 12.36
C ILE A 121 7.62 6.21 12.25
N GLY A 122 6.79 6.47 13.26
CA GLY A 122 5.41 6.01 13.32
C GLY A 122 5.20 4.65 14.01
N THR A 123 6.25 3.85 14.26
CA THR A 123 6.09 2.49 14.83
C THR A 123 5.83 2.43 16.33
N GLY A 124 6.06 3.55 17.02
CA GLY A 124 5.73 3.72 18.43
C GLY A 124 4.32 4.25 18.64
N ALA A 125 4.20 5.47 19.16
CA ALA A 125 2.94 6.10 19.56
C ALA A 125 1.89 6.30 18.44
N PHE A 126 2.28 6.13 17.17
CA PHE A 126 1.36 6.20 16.03
C PHE A 126 0.84 4.83 15.58
N HIS A 127 1.28 3.73 16.21
CA HIS A 127 0.81 2.36 15.99
C HIS A 127 0.92 1.84 14.55
N ILE A 128 1.85 2.37 13.76
CA ILE A 128 2.18 1.80 12.46
C ILE A 128 2.99 0.53 12.68
N SER A 129 2.74 -0.53 11.91
CA SER A 129 3.60 -1.70 12.03
C SER A 129 5.01 -1.37 11.55
N ALA A 130 6.04 -1.97 12.14
CA ALA A 130 7.42 -1.80 11.68
C ALA A 130 7.60 -2.19 10.20
N ARG A 131 6.75 -3.08 9.67
CA ARG A 131 6.72 -3.47 8.26
C ARG A 131 6.19 -2.33 7.38
N ASP A 132 5.06 -1.73 7.73
CA ASP A 132 4.48 -0.63 6.95
C ASP A 132 5.37 0.60 7.01
N GLY A 133 5.97 0.89 8.18
CA GLY A 133 6.96 1.96 8.32
C GLY A 133 8.19 1.74 7.44
N ALA A 134 8.68 0.51 7.35
CA ALA A 134 9.79 0.15 6.46
C ALA A 134 9.42 0.34 4.98
N GLU A 135 8.22 -0.09 4.58
CA GLU A 135 7.76 0.02 3.19
C GLU A 135 7.54 1.47 2.77
N MET A 136 6.92 2.28 3.62
CA MET A 136 6.72 3.70 3.35
C MET A 136 8.05 4.46 3.26
N CYS A 137 9.01 4.09 4.11
CA CYS A 137 10.35 4.64 4.03
C CYS A 137 11.09 4.18 2.75
N ARG A 138 10.89 2.93 2.34
CA ARG A 138 11.45 2.36 1.11
C ARG A 138 10.91 3.11 -0.12
N MET A 139 9.60 3.34 -0.18
CA MET A 139 8.95 4.12 -1.24
C MET A 139 9.48 5.55 -1.28
N ALA A 140 9.55 6.21 -0.12
CA ALA A 140 10.10 7.56 -0.01
C ALA A 140 11.55 7.66 -0.51
N LEU A 141 12.39 6.69 -0.15
CA LEU A 141 13.77 6.65 -0.62
C LEU A 141 13.86 6.39 -2.14
N HIS A 142 12.92 5.61 -2.68
CA HIS A 142 12.84 5.35 -4.13
C HIS A 142 12.45 6.60 -4.92
N ASN A 143 11.47 7.35 -4.43
CA ASN A 143 10.95 8.57 -5.07
C ASN A 143 11.96 9.72 -5.10
N ILE A 144 13.01 9.65 -4.28
CA ILE A 144 14.06 10.66 -4.27
C ILE A 144 15.05 10.39 -5.40
N GLY A 145 15.03 11.31 -6.38
CA GLY A 145 15.89 11.26 -7.55
C GLY A 145 17.37 11.34 -7.19
N HIS A 146 17.75 12.28 -6.32
CA HIS A 146 19.14 12.57 -5.95
C HIS A 146 19.30 12.86 -4.46
N PHE A 147 20.36 12.31 -3.84
CA PHE A 147 20.63 12.41 -2.40
C PHE A 147 21.52 13.62 -2.01
N GLY A 148 21.96 14.44 -2.97
CA GLY A 148 22.77 15.63 -2.68
C GLY A 148 24.10 15.30 -2.01
N SER A 149 24.31 15.85 -0.82
CA SER A 149 25.46 15.56 0.06
C SER A 149 25.28 14.31 0.91
N LEU A 150 24.05 13.77 1.00
CA LEU A 150 23.75 12.63 1.86
C LEU A 150 24.44 11.39 1.30
N ARG A 151 25.31 10.78 2.12
CA ARG A 151 26.08 9.57 1.78
C ARG A 151 25.75 8.42 2.71
N GLN A 152 25.29 8.70 3.92
CA GLN A 152 25.00 7.68 4.91
C GLN A 152 23.65 7.91 5.59
N LEU A 153 22.85 6.85 5.63
CA LEU A 153 21.59 6.78 6.35
C LEU A 153 21.71 5.65 7.37
N THR A 154 21.44 5.92 8.64
CA THR A 154 21.41 4.88 9.67
C THR A 154 20.00 4.76 10.24
N PHE A 155 19.37 3.62 9.98
CA PHE A 155 18.16 3.22 10.69
C PHE A 155 18.55 2.68 12.06
N ILE A 156 17.95 3.23 13.11
CA ILE A 156 18.25 2.85 14.49
C ILE A 156 16.99 2.71 15.35
N ASP A 157 16.88 1.59 16.04
CA ASP A 157 15.78 1.28 16.93
C ASP A 157 16.29 0.38 18.05
N ILE A 158 15.72 0.53 19.24
CA ILE A 158 16.07 -0.33 20.39
C ILE A 158 15.57 -1.77 20.17
N ASN A 159 14.56 -1.95 19.31
CA ASN A 159 13.98 -3.26 19.00
C ASN A 159 14.64 -3.87 17.75
N ALA A 160 15.38 -4.95 17.97
CA ALA A 160 16.03 -5.71 16.90
C ALA A 160 15.06 -6.21 15.81
N THR A 161 13.81 -6.51 16.17
CA THR A 161 12.79 -6.96 15.21
C THR A 161 12.45 -5.84 14.22
N THR A 162 12.33 -4.61 14.70
CA THR A 162 12.07 -3.44 13.85
C THR A 162 13.22 -3.23 12.87
N ILE A 163 14.45 -3.35 13.34
CA ILE A 163 15.65 -3.19 12.51
C ILE A 163 15.75 -4.26 11.44
N ASN A 164 15.48 -5.52 11.78
CA ASN A 164 15.47 -6.61 10.81
C ASN A 164 14.37 -6.41 9.74
N LEU A 165 13.20 -5.87 10.11
CA LEU A 165 12.13 -5.58 9.15
C LEU A 165 12.52 -4.47 8.17
N PHE A 166 13.14 -3.40 8.67
CA PHE A 166 13.68 -2.34 7.83
C PHE A 166 14.79 -2.88 6.91
N GLU A 167 15.75 -3.64 7.45
CA GLU A 167 16.83 -4.22 6.65
C GLU A 167 16.29 -5.08 5.49
N ASN A 168 15.32 -5.94 5.76
CA ASN A 168 14.73 -6.80 4.73
C ASN A 168 14.01 -6.02 3.64
N ALA A 169 13.22 -4.99 3.99
CA ALA A 169 12.51 -4.17 3.00
C ALA A 169 13.47 -3.44 2.05
N PHE A 170 14.59 -2.93 2.57
CA PHE A 170 15.61 -2.28 1.74
C PHE A 170 16.46 -3.26 0.93
N ARG A 171 16.65 -4.48 1.43
CA ARG A 171 17.32 -5.55 0.67
C ARG A 171 16.50 -5.92 -0.58
N GLU A 172 15.19 -6.08 -0.43
CA GLU A 172 14.26 -6.32 -1.54
C GLU A 172 14.27 -5.17 -2.59
N LEU A 173 14.35 -3.91 -2.14
CA LEU A 173 14.47 -2.75 -3.03
C LEU A 173 15.72 -2.81 -3.92
N ILE A 174 16.87 -3.14 -3.33
CA ILE A 174 18.16 -3.19 -4.06
C ILE A 174 18.18 -4.38 -5.01
N GLU A 175 17.66 -5.54 -4.58
CA GLU A 175 17.51 -6.71 -5.44
C GLU A 175 16.58 -6.41 -6.64
N ALA A 176 15.52 -5.63 -6.44
CA ALA A 176 14.62 -5.21 -7.52
C ALA A 176 15.28 -4.27 -8.54
N GLN A 177 16.25 -3.43 -8.15
CA GLN A 177 16.98 -2.54 -9.08
C GLN A 177 17.94 -3.26 -10.03
N THR A 178 18.40 -4.47 -9.68
CA THR A 178 19.23 -5.30 -10.57
C THR A 178 18.41 -5.97 -11.68
N ARG A 179 17.08 -5.87 -11.63
CA ARG A 179 16.17 -6.24 -12.71
C ARG A 179 15.88 -5.00 -13.55
N THR A 180 15.96 -5.14 -14.86
CA THR A 180 15.79 -4.05 -15.83
C THR A 180 14.47 -3.26 -15.58
N PRO A 181 14.46 -1.93 -15.74
CA PRO A 181 13.31 -1.08 -15.38
C PRO A 181 12.02 -1.34 -16.16
N LEU A 182 12.07 -2.11 -17.25
CA LEU A 182 10.88 -2.56 -17.97
C LEU A 182 10.11 -3.69 -17.28
N ALA A 183 10.67 -4.33 -16.24
CA ALA A 183 10.08 -5.55 -15.69
C ALA A 183 8.86 -5.33 -14.77
N CYS A 184 8.57 -4.09 -14.35
CA CYS A 184 7.40 -3.82 -13.50
C CYS A 184 6.10 -3.69 -14.32
N LEU A 185 6.19 -3.43 -15.63
CA LEU A 185 5.05 -3.46 -16.57
C LEU A 185 4.91 -4.82 -17.28
N THR A 186 5.86 -5.75 -17.15
CA THR A 186 5.81 -7.08 -17.79
C THR A 186 5.28 -8.19 -16.88
N PHE A 187 4.27 -7.92 -16.05
CA PHE A 187 3.33 -8.99 -15.67
C PHE A 187 2.18 -9.15 -16.69
N LEU A 188 2.32 -8.52 -17.86
CA LEU A 188 1.57 -8.79 -19.08
C LEU A 188 2.22 -9.92 -19.91
N ASP A 189 2.56 -11.05 -19.30
CA ASP A 189 2.84 -12.27 -20.06
C ASP A 189 1.55 -13.09 -20.23
N SER A 190 0.80 -12.73 -21.26
CA SER A 190 0.05 -13.68 -22.09
C SER A 190 0.12 -13.22 -23.55
N PRO A 191 0.59 -14.08 -24.47
CA PRO A 191 0.79 -13.70 -25.86
C PRO A 191 -0.56 -13.78 -26.59
N ASN A 192 -1.39 -12.74 -26.46
CA ASN A 192 -2.40 -12.31 -27.43
C ASN A 192 -3.45 -11.45 -26.74
N ARG A 193 -3.30 -10.13 -26.84
CA ARG A 193 -4.32 -9.18 -27.34
C ARG A 193 -3.74 -7.77 -27.26
N ARG A 194 -3.74 -7.06 -28.39
CA ARG A 194 -3.53 -5.62 -28.45
C ARG A 194 -4.78 -4.96 -27.88
N GLU A 195 -4.69 -4.43 -26.67
CA GLU A 195 -5.66 -3.47 -26.12
C GLU A 195 -4.83 -2.36 -25.47
N ASP A 196 -5.10 -1.13 -25.90
CA ASP A 196 -4.27 0.08 -25.86
C ASP A 196 -3.64 0.43 -24.51
N GLU A 197 -2.46 1.06 -24.54
CA GLU A 197 -1.81 1.61 -23.34
C GLU A 197 -2.80 2.46 -22.54
N VAL A 198 -3.17 1.97 -21.35
CA VAL A 198 -4.19 2.59 -20.49
C VAL A 198 -3.80 4.00 -20.04
N LEU A 199 -2.49 4.20 -19.83
CA LEU A 199 -1.88 5.49 -19.53
C LEU A 199 -1.24 6.00 -20.81
N VAL A 200 -1.77 7.08 -21.37
CA VAL A 200 -1.23 7.71 -22.57
C VAL A 200 -0.43 8.95 -22.16
N PRO A 201 0.91 8.97 -22.32
CA PRO A 201 1.72 10.15 -22.04
C PRO A 201 1.29 11.34 -22.91
N LEU A 202 1.28 12.55 -22.34
CA LEU A 202 1.09 13.77 -23.11
C LEU A 202 2.42 14.37 -23.54
N THR A 203 2.47 14.92 -24.75
CA THR A 203 3.61 15.72 -25.20
C THR A 203 3.62 17.10 -24.52
N ALA A 204 4.78 17.75 -24.50
CA ALA A 204 4.90 19.12 -23.98
C ALA A 204 3.95 20.12 -24.67
N SER A 205 3.67 19.95 -25.96
CA SER A 205 2.69 20.78 -26.67
C SER A 205 1.26 20.54 -26.18
N GLN A 206 0.88 19.28 -25.94
CA GLN A 206 -0.43 18.91 -25.41
C GLN A 206 -0.61 19.39 -23.96
N ILE A 207 0.44 19.36 -23.15
CA ILE A 207 0.41 19.86 -21.77
C ILE A 207 0.20 21.39 -21.73
N ASN A 208 0.80 22.13 -22.67
CA ASN A 208 0.64 23.58 -22.74
C ASN A 208 -0.80 24.01 -23.09
N GLU A 209 -1.53 23.16 -23.83
CA GLU A 209 -2.93 23.37 -24.22
C GLU A 209 -3.94 23.02 -23.12
N ILE A 210 -3.53 22.37 -22.03
CA ILE A 210 -4.39 22.14 -20.86
C ILE A 210 -4.75 23.51 -20.26
N ASP A 211 -5.97 23.68 -19.76
CA ASP A 211 -6.32 24.87 -18.95
C ASP A 211 -5.49 24.89 -17.64
N GLU A 212 -5.66 25.86 -16.74
CA GLU A 212 -4.99 25.87 -15.41
C GLU A 212 -5.55 24.76 -14.47
N ASP A 213 -5.56 23.52 -14.94
CA ASP A 213 -6.06 22.35 -14.21
C ASP A 213 -5.00 21.73 -13.31
N ASN A 214 -5.45 21.30 -12.14
CA ASN A 214 -4.66 20.55 -11.16
C ASN A 214 -4.97 19.06 -11.24
N CYS A 215 -3.97 18.22 -10.99
CA CYS A 215 -4.18 16.79 -10.80
C CYS A 215 -5.11 16.56 -9.61
N ALA A 216 -6.23 15.88 -9.81
CA ALA A 216 -7.23 15.67 -8.76
C ALA A 216 -6.78 14.75 -7.60
N ILE A 217 -5.61 14.12 -7.71
CA ILE A 217 -5.06 13.22 -6.69
C ILE A 217 -4.11 13.98 -5.76
N CYS A 218 -3.08 14.63 -6.31
CA CYS A 218 -2.08 15.37 -5.52
C CYS A 218 -2.36 16.87 -5.40
N ILE A 219 -3.33 17.40 -6.16
CA ILE A 219 -3.71 18.82 -6.19
C ILE A 219 -2.54 19.72 -6.66
N ILE A 220 -1.61 19.17 -7.44
CA ILE A 220 -0.51 19.89 -8.09
C ILE A 220 -0.87 20.14 -9.55
N SER A 221 -0.39 21.25 -10.13
CA SER A 221 -0.62 21.60 -11.54
C SER A 221 -0.24 20.45 -12.48
N LEU A 222 -1.09 20.18 -13.47
CA LEU A 222 -0.77 19.23 -14.55
C LEU A 222 0.33 19.74 -15.50
N LYS A 223 0.68 21.04 -15.40
CA LYS A 223 1.79 21.69 -16.13
C LYS A 223 3.08 21.74 -15.32
N ASP A 224 3.15 21.06 -14.18
CA ASP A 224 4.36 20.99 -13.39
C ASP A 224 5.54 20.49 -14.25
N THR A 225 6.66 21.20 -14.18
CA THR A 225 7.87 20.91 -14.96
C THR A 225 8.79 19.91 -14.25
N ASP A 226 8.41 19.42 -13.06
CA ASP A 226 9.11 18.35 -12.39
C ASP A 226 9.09 17.06 -13.25
N PRO A 227 10.26 16.51 -13.63
CA PRO A 227 10.34 15.29 -14.45
C PRO A 227 9.76 14.04 -13.77
N THR A 228 9.47 14.09 -12.47
CA THR A 228 8.76 13.03 -11.73
C THR A 228 7.24 13.12 -11.82
N ASN A 229 6.71 14.24 -12.32
CA ASN A 229 5.30 14.55 -12.50
C ASN A 229 4.90 14.51 -13.98
N GLU A 230 5.30 13.44 -14.69
CA GLU A 230 4.84 13.21 -16.07
C GLU A 230 3.31 13.15 -16.11
N THR A 231 2.69 13.97 -16.95
CA THR A 231 1.23 13.99 -17.11
C THR A 231 0.79 12.93 -18.11
N VAL A 232 -0.18 12.12 -17.70
CA VAL A 232 -0.80 11.07 -18.52
C VAL A 232 -2.30 11.29 -18.63
N LYS A 233 -2.86 10.85 -19.76
CA LYS A 233 -4.29 10.80 -20.03
C LYS A 233 -4.77 9.37 -19.97
N LEU A 234 -5.87 9.12 -19.28
CA LEU A 234 -6.51 7.82 -19.30
C LEU A 234 -7.24 7.57 -20.61
N SER A 235 -6.94 6.45 -21.29
CA SER A 235 -7.40 6.17 -22.66
C SER A 235 -8.93 6.13 -22.81
N ASN A 236 -9.66 5.60 -21.83
CA ASN A 236 -11.11 5.36 -21.94
C ASN A 236 -12.01 6.53 -21.49
N CYS A 237 -11.46 7.51 -20.78
CA CYS A 237 -12.26 8.63 -20.24
C CYS A 237 -11.61 10.00 -20.42
N GLY A 238 -10.36 10.09 -20.87
CA GLY A 238 -9.69 11.35 -21.18
C GLY A 238 -9.26 12.18 -19.97
N HIS A 239 -9.55 11.74 -18.74
CA HIS A 239 -9.10 12.44 -17.53
C HIS A 239 -7.57 12.36 -17.38
N MET A 240 -6.99 13.45 -16.89
CA MET A 240 -5.55 13.64 -16.80
C MET A 240 -5.07 13.64 -15.36
N PHE A 241 -3.91 13.02 -15.13
CA PHE A 241 -3.27 12.90 -13.83
C PHE A 241 -1.75 12.85 -14.02
N HIS A 242 -0.98 13.07 -12.95
CA HIS A 242 0.42 12.65 -12.97
C HIS A 242 0.51 11.12 -12.98
N ALA A 243 1.45 10.57 -13.74
CA ALA A 243 1.66 9.15 -13.97
C ALA A 243 1.76 8.37 -12.65
N ASN A 244 2.57 8.86 -11.72
CA ASN A 244 2.75 8.25 -10.40
C ASN A 244 1.44 8.26 -9.59
N CYS A 245 0.73 9.38 -9.59
CA CYS A 245 -0.52 9.53 -8.86
C CYS A 245 -1.58 8.53 -9.33
N ILE A 246 -1.79 8.42 -10.64
CA ILE A 246 -2.81 7.53 -11.18
C ILE A 246 -2.41 6.06 -11.12
N THR A 247 -1.11 5.77 -11.22
CA THR A 247 -0.56 4.41 -11.03
C THR A 247 -0.81 3.93 -9.59
N GLU A 248 -0.53 4.77 -8.60
CA GLU A 248 -0.82 4.47 -7.19
C GLU A 248 -2.32 4.31 -6.95
N SER A 249 -3.15 5.21 -7.50
CA SER A 249 -4.61 5.07 -7.39
C SER A 249 -5.11 3.75 -7.98
N PHE A 250 -4.62 3.35 -9.15
CA PHE A 250 -5.01 2.10 -9.82
C PHE A 250 -4.57 0.85 -9.08
N PHE A 251 -3.50 0.92 -8.30
CA PHE A 251 -3.12 -0.18 -7.41
C PHE A 251 -4.22 -0.50 -6.38
N HIS A 252 -4.92 0.52 -5.88
CA HIS A 252 -5.99 0.36 -4.90
C HIS A 252 -7.36 0.10 -5.54
N ARG A 253 -7.71 0.90 -6.56
CA ARG A 253 -8.97 0.79 -7.29
C ARG A 253 -8.72 1.15 -8.73
N GLN A 254 -8.92 0.18 -9.63
CA GLN A 254 -8.69 0.35 -11.07
C GLN A 254 -9.84 1.11 -11.73
N GLN A 255 -10.13 2.30 -11.21
CA GLN A 255 -11.20 3.18 -11.63
C GLN A 255 -10.63 4.60 -11.70
N CYS A 256 -11.06 5.38 -12.69
CA CYS A 256 -10.71 6.78 -12.75
C CYS A 256 -11.22 7.50 -11.47
N PRO A 257 -10.37 8.21 -10.71
CA PRO A 257 -10.80 8.92 -9.51
C PRO A 257 -11.85 10.01 -9.72
N LEU A 258 -11.98 10.51 -10.95
CA LEU A 258 -12.92 11.59 -11.29
C LEU A 258 -14.30 11.07 -11.73
N CYS A 259 -14.35 10.02 -12.55
CA CYS A 259 -15.61 9.54 -13.13
C CYS A 259 -15.94 8.08 -12.83
N ASN A 260 -15.11 7.40 -12.04
CA ASN A 260 -15.23 5.98 -11.68
C ASN A 260 -15.24 5.02 -12.87
N LYS A 261 -14.86 5.48 -14.09
CA LYS A 261 -14.70 4.60 -15.25
C LYS A 261 -13.69 3.51 -14.91
N VAL A 262 -14.12 2.25 -15.02
CA VAL A 262 -13.29 1.08 -14.70
C VAL A 262 -12.26 0.84 -15.80
N TYR A 263 -11.02 0.63 -15.40
CA TYR A 263 -9.89 0.23 -16.24
C TYR A 263 -9.53 -1.20 -15.84
N LYS A 264 -9.57 -2.16 -16.75
CA LYS A 264 -9.34 -3.59 -16.44
C LYS A 264 -7.84 -3.91 -16.36
N ILE A 265 -7.12 -3.30 -15.41
CA ILE A 265 -5.65 -3.37 -15.32
C ILE A 265 -5.23 -4.57 -14.48
N GLY A 266 -5.25 -5.76 -15.07
CA GLY A 266 -4.65 -6.94 -14.45
C GLY A 266 -5.49 -7.63 -13.36
N LYS A 267 -4.96 -8.76 -12.88
CA LYS A 267 -5.66 -9.71 -11.99
C LYS A 267 -5.50 -9.31 -10.51
N GLY A 268 -6.57 -9.41 -9.73
CA GLY A 268 -6.63 -9.14 -8.29
C GLY A 268 -5.78 -10.05 -7.38
N PRO A 269 -5.89 -9.90 -6.05
CA PRO A 269 -4.97 -10.49 -5.09
C PRO A 269 -5.16 -11.99 -4.85
N GLN A 270 -6.14 -12.67 -5.47
CA GLN A 270 -6.24 -14.12 -5.33
C GLN A 270 -4.97 -14.82 -5.84
N PRO A 271 -4.39 -15.80 -5.12
CA PRO A 271 -3.27 -16.57 -5.63
C PRO A 271 -3.61 -17.34 -6.91
N PRO A 272 -2.67 -17.52 -7.87
CA PRO A 272 -2.91 -18.31 -9.06
C PRO A 272 -2.87 -19.81 -8.78
N GLY A 273 -3.19 -20.61 -9.79
CA GLY A 273 -3.20 -22.07 -9.71
C GLY A 273 -4.42 -22.65 -9.00
N GLY A 274 -5.43 -21.83 -8.72
CA GLY A 274 -6.72 -22.27 -8.21
C GLY A 274 -7.68 -22.74 -9.30
N THR A 275 -8.63 -23.59 -8.92
CA THR A 275 -9.71 -24.08 -9.78
C THR A 275 -11.08 -23.65 -9.25
N MET A 276 -12.01 -23.42 -10.17
CA MET A 276 -13.44 -23.23 -9.90
C MET A 276 -14.20 -24.29 -10.70
N THR A 277 -14.83 -25.22 -10.01
CA THR A 277 -15.58 -26.33 -10.62
C THR A 277 -17.07 -26.15 -10.36
N ILE A 278 -17.88 -26.39 -11.38
CA ILE A 278 -19.33 -26.20 -11.34
C ILE A 278 -20.00 -27.55 -11.54
N SER A 279 -21.01 -27.86 -10.72
CA SER A 279 -21.85 -29.04 -10.88
C SER A 279 -23.29 -28.74 -10.45
N ASN A 280 -24.26 -29.40 -11.07
CA ASN A 280 -25.67 -29.25 -10.68
C ASN A 280 -26.05 -30.33 -9.67
N VAL A 281 -26.79 -29.92 -8.64
CA VAL A 281 -27.28 -30.80 -7.57
C VAL A 281 -28.79 -30.76 -7.56
N GLN A 282 -29.41 -31.92 -7.78
CA GLN A 282 -30.86 -32.08 -7.87
C GLN A 282 -31.48 -32.13 -6.47
N GLU A 283 -31.77 -30.95 -5.92
CA GLU A 283 -32.39 -30.76 -4.59
C GLU A 283 -33.29 -29.51 -4.60
N THR A 284 -34.26 -29.42 -3.69
CA THR A 284 -35.09 -28.21 -3.57
C THR A 284 -34.28 -27.04 -3.02
N VAL A 285 -34.40 -25.88 -3.64
CA VAL A 285 -33.77 -24.63 -3.18
C VAL A 285 -34.77 -23.82 -2.35
N PRO A 286 -34.58 -23.66 -1.03
CA PRO A 286 -35.51 -22.89 -0.21
C PRO A 286 -35.60 -21.44 -0.69
N GLY A 287 -36.81 -20.97 -0.97
CA GLY A 287 -37.07 -19.61 -1.46
C GLY A 287 -36.96 -19.42 -2.98
N HIS A 288 -36.63 -20.47 -3.74
CA HIS A 288 -36.57 -20.45 -5.21
C HIS A 288 -37.27 -21.69 -5.78
N SER A 289 -38.60 -21.61 -5.92
CA SER A 289 -39.42 -22.70 -6.48
C SER A 289 -39.21 -22.93 -7.98
N ASP A 290 -38.68 -21.93 -8.65
CA ASP A 290 -38.32 -21.90 -10.08
C ASP A 290 -36.95 -22.55 -10.36
N ALA A 291 -36.15 -22.84 -9.34
CA ALA A 291 -34.82 -23.40 -9.49
C ALA A 291 -34.82 -24.92 -9.71
N ASN A 292 -34.15 -25.37 -10.76
CA ASN A 292 -33.92 -26.78 -11.06
C ASN A 292 -32.68 -27.33 -10.32
N GLY A 293 -32.73 -27.28 -8.99
CA GLY A 293 -31.59 -27.67 -8.16
C GLY A 293 -30.70 -26.52 -7.72
N PHE A 294 -29.60 -26.88 -7.07
CA PHE A 294 -28.49 -25.96 -6.79
C PHE A 294 -27.42 -26.06 -7.88
N ILE A 295 -26.88 -24.92 -8.28
CA ILE A 295 -25.55 -24.84 -8.87
C ILE A 295 -24.56 -24.89 -7.71
N GLN A 296 -23.78 -25.97 -7.62
CA GLN A 296 -22.69 -26.09 -6.67
C GLN A 296 -21.41 -25.59 -7.31
N ILE A 297 -20.72 -24.68 -6.62
CA ILE A 297 -19.44 -24.12 -7.01
C ILE A 297 -18.39 -24.58 -6.00
N ILE A 298 -17.34 -25.23 -6.48
CA ILE A 298 -16.22 -25.67 -5.66
C ILE A 298 -14.99 -24.85 -6.04
N TYR A 299 -14.48 -24.10 -5.08
CA TYR A 299 -13.20 -23.40 -5.18
C TYR A 299 -12.12 -24.21 -4.49
N SER A 300 -11.03 -24.48 -5.21
CA SER A 300 -9.83 -25.09 -4.65
C SER A 300 -8.63 -24.22 -5.00
N ILE A 301 -7.93 -23.70 -4.00
CA ILE A 301 -6.71 -22.90 -4.22
C ILE A 301 -5.62 -23.50 -3.34
N PRO A 302 -4.47 -23.90 -3.91
CA PRO A 302 -3.39 -24.46 -3.13
C PRO A 302 -2.80 -23.43 -2.16
N GLY A 303 -2.17 -23.92 -1.10
CA GLY A 303 -1.33 -23.08 -0.26
C GLY A 303 -0.12 -22.59 -1.03
N GLY A 304 0.52 -21.56 -0.51
CA GLY A 304 1.69 -20.98 -1.17
C GLY A 304 2.36 -19.95 -0.31
N ILE A 305 3.18 -19.13 -0.95
CA ILE A 305 3.86 -18.01 -0.33
C ILE A 305 3.12 -16.73 -0.68
N GLN A 306 2.88 -15.89 0.33
CA GLN A 306 2.24 -14.60 0.14
C GLN A 306 3.09 -13.70 -0.77
N ARG A 307 2.44 -13.09 -1.76
CA ARG A 307 3.04 -12.19 -2.74
C ARG A 307 3.06 -10.76 -2.20
N THR A 308 3.69 -9.85 -2.94
CA THR A 308 3.77 -8.42 -2.60
C THR A 308 2.41 -7.76 -2.39
N ASN A 309 1.34 -8.29 -3.00
CA ASN A 309 -0.03 -7.80 -2.86
C ASN A 309 -0.88 -8.54 -1.80
N HIS A 310 -0.26 -9.31 -0.89
CA HIS A 310 -0.95 -10.00 0.23
C HIS A 310 -0.61 -9.36 1.58
N LEU A 311 -1.39 -9.69 2.61
CA LEU A 311 -1.27 -9.08 3.95
C LEU A 311 0.13 -9.21 4.58
N ARG A 312 0.81 -10.33 4.34
CA ARG A 312 2.18 -10.58 4.85
C ARG A 312 3.04 -11.25 3.79
N PRO A 313 3.61 -10.47 2.84
CA PRO A 313 4.48 -11.01 1.79
C PRO A 313 5.61 -11.88 2.36
N GLY A 314 5.98 -12.93 1.64
CA GLY A 314 6.99 -13.92 2.03
C GLY A 314 6.53 -14.96 3.05
N VAL A 315 5.39 -14.75 3.73
CA VAL A 315 4.88 -15.70 4.74
C VAL A 315 4.02 -16.78 4.05
N PRO A 316 4.21 -18.07 4.39
CA PRO A 316 3.34 -19.13 3.89
C PRO A 316 1.87 -18.88 4.26
N PHE A 317 0.96 -19.18 3.35
CA PHE A 317 -0.47 -19.21 3.61
C PHE A 317 -1.04 -20.60 3.33
N SER A 318 -2.05 -20.98 4.12
CA SER A 318 -2.76 -22.23 3.88
C SER A 318 -3.75 -22.06 2.74
N GLY A 319 -3.78 -23.03 1.83
CA GLY A 319 -4.76 -23.12 0.76
C GLY A 319 -6.19 -23.27 1.28
N VAL A 320 -7.14 -23.33 0.34
CA VAL A 320 -8.55 -23.40 0.66
C VAL A 320 -9.27 -24.38 -0.24
N TYR A 321 -10.25 -25.06 0.36
CA TYR A 321 -11.30 -25.78 -0.33
C TYR A 321 -12.62 -25.26 0.20
N ARG A 322 -13.44 -24.65 -0.65
CA ARG A 322 -14.75 -24.09 -0.26
C ARG A 322 -15.82 -24.45 -1.27
N THR A 323 -17.01 -24.67 -0.74
CA THR A 323 -18.21 -24.89 -1.53
C THR A 323 -19.16 -23.72 -1.36
N ALA A 324 -19.73 -23.28 -2.47
CA ALA A 324 -20.81 -22.30 -2.51
C ALA A 324 -21.98 -22.82 -3.36
N TYR A 325 -23.14 -22.21 -3.19
CA TYR A 325 -24.39 -22.61 -3.84
C TYR A 325 -25.11 -21.41 -4.45
N LEU A 326 -25.68 -21.59 -5.63
CA LEU A 326 -26.65 -20.68 -6.25
C LEU A 326 -27.91 -21.50 -6.63
N PRO A 327 -29.10 -20.89 -6.73
CA PRO A 327 -30.23 -21.53 -7.39
C PRO A 327 -29.90 -21.80 -8.87
N ASN A 328 -30.28 -22.96 -9.38
CA ASN A 328 -30.19 -23.26 -10.81
C ASN A 328 -31.43 -22.75 -11.55
N ASN A 329 -31.54 -21.44 -11.64
CA ASN A 329 -32.53 -20.68 -12.42
C ASN A 329 -31.81 -19.60 -13.24
N ASP A 330 -32.54 -18.76 -13.97
CA ASP A 330 -31.95 -17.73 -14.83
C ASP A 330 -31.08 -16.74 -14.05
N GLU A 331 -31.57 -16.27 -12.89
CA GLU A 331 -30.88 -15.30 -12.06
C GLU A 331 -29.58 -15.88 -11.44
N GLY A 332 -29.65 -17.11 -10.92
CA GLY A 332 -28.47 -17.79 -10.38
C GLY A 332 -27.44 -18.13 -11.47
N ASN A 333 -27.87 -18.48 -12.68
CA ASN A 333 -26.96 -18.68 -13.81
C ASN A 333 -26.27 -17.38 -14.24
N LYS A 334 -26.98 -16.25 -14.17
CA LYS A 334 -26.40 -14.93 -14.43
C LYS A 334 -25.33 -14.57 -13.41
N VAL A 335 -25.61 -14.73 -12.11
CA VAL A 335 -24.60 -14.55 -11.05
C VAL A 335 -23.42 -15.49 -11.24
N LEU A 336 -23.66 -16.74 -11.65
CA LEU A 336 -22.58 -17.69 -11.95
C LEU A 336 -21.62 -17.16 -13.02
N GLN A 337 -22.11 -16.56 -14.10
CA GLN A 337 -21.25 -15.99 -15.15
C GLN A 337 -20.38 -14.84 -14.60
N LEU A 338 -20.98 -13.95 -13.80
CA LEU A 338 -20.23 -12.86 -13.16
C LEU A 338 -19.17 -13.39 -12.19
N LEU A 339 -19.48 -14.43 -11.41
CA LEU A 339 -18.50 -15.07 -10.51
C LEU A 339 -17.36 -15.77 -11.26
N LYS A 340 -17.61 -16.34 -12.45
CA LYS A 340 -16.54 -16.89 -13.31
C LYS A 340 -15.58 -15.78 -13.74
N ILE A 341 -16.11 -14.64 -14.18
CA ILE A 341 -15.31 -13.46 -14.54
C ILE A 341 -14.52 -12.96 -13.32
N ALA A 342 -15.15 -12.86 -12.15
CA ALA A 342 -14.48 -12.46 -10.92
C ALA A 342 -13.36 -13.42 -10.52
N PHE A 343 -13.56 -14.73 -10.69
CA PHE A 343 -12.55 -15.74 -10.40
C PHE A 343 -11.37 -15.66 -11.38
N GLU A 344 -11.64 -15.50 -12.68
CA GLU A 344 -10.62 -15.30 -13.72
C GLU A 344 -9.79 -14.03 -13.47
N ARG A 345 -10.48 -12.96 -13.07
CA ARG A 345 -9.87 -11.69 -12.64
C ARG A 345 -9.25 -11.75 -11.24
N ARG A 346 -9.24 -12.91 -10.57
CA ARG A 346 -8.61 -13.12 -9.25
C ARG A 346 -9.17 -12.25 -8.11
N LEU A 347 -10.49 -12.08 -8.09
CA LEU A 347 -11.19 -11.19 -7.15
C LEU A 347 -12.03 -11.92 -6.09
N ILE A 348 -12.20 -13.24 -6.16
CA ILE A 348 -13.03 -14.00 -5.20
C ILE A 348 -12.36 -14.11 -3.83
N PHE A 349 -11.05 -14.36 -3.81
CA PHE A 349 -10.28 -14.56 -2.57
C PHE A 349 -9.13 -13.58 -2.44
N THR A 350 -8.69 -13.39 -1.19
CA THR A 350 -7.42 -12.75 -0.85
C THR A 350 -6.77 -13.49 0.31
N VAL A 351 -5.47 -13.29 0.54
CA VAL A 351 -4.80 -13.84 1.72
C VAL A 351 -4.90 -12.86 2.88
N GLY A 352 -5.41 -13.34 4.01
CA GLY A 352 -5.57 -12.54 5.22
C GLY A 352 -5.77 -13.38 6.48
N ASP A 353 -6.43 -12.76 7.46
CA ASP A 353 -6.77 -13.37 8.74
C ASP A 353 -8.27 -13.66 8.78
N SER A 354 -8.65 -14.88 9.17
CA SER A 354 -10.06 -15.28 9.22
C SER A 354 -10.77 -14.66 10.41
N ASN A 355 -11.78 -13.83 10.13
CA ASN A 355 -12.62 -13.22 11.16
C ASN A 355 -13.44 -14.24 11.97
N THR A 356 -13.72 -15.42 11.40
CA THR A 356 -14.59 -16.43 12.04
C THR A 356 -13.87 -17.34 13.02
N ASN A 357 -12.60 -17.65 12.79
CA ASN A 357 -11.85 -18.59 13.63
C ASN A 357 -10.45 -18.09 14.04
N GLY A 358 -10.10 -16.85 13.70
CA GLY A 358 -8.82 -16.23 14.04
C GLY A 358 -7.61 -16.82 13.30
N LYS A 359 -7.82 -17.76 12.36
CA LYS A 359 -6.72 -18.38 11.62
C LYS A 359 -6.01 -17.32 10.79
N ARG A 360 -4.71 -17.18 11.03
CA ARG A 360 -3.85 -16.24 10.30
C ARG A 360 -3.26 -16.88 9.05
N ASN A 361 -2.91 -16.06 8.07
CA ASN A 361 -2.27 -16.49 6.81
C ASN A 361 -3.10 -17.53 6.07
N CYS A 362 -4.36 -17.22 5.81
CA CYS A 362 -5.24 -18.12 5.08
C CYS A 362 -6.03 -17.36 4.01
N LEU A 363 -6.57 -18.10 3.05
CA LEU A 363 -7.47 -17.50 2.08
C LEU A 363 -8.82 -17.18 2.72
N ILE A 364 -9.22 -15.92 2.56
CA ILE A 364 -10.50 -15.36 2.99
C ILE A 364 -11.27 -14.84 1.78
N TRP A 365 -12.58 -14.68 1.93
CA TRP A 365 -13.41 -14.05 0.90
C TRP A 365 -12.97 -12.59 0.73
N ASN A 366 -12.93 -12.11 -0.51
CA ASN A 366 -12.49 -10.75 -0.84
C ASN A 366 -13.68 -9.84 -1.18
N GLY A 367 -14.59 -9.66 -0.22
CA GLY A 367 -15.74 -8.74 -0.35
C GLY A 367 -16.92 -9.23 -1.20
N ILE A 368 -16.81 -10.41 -1.83
CA ILE A 368 -17.91 -11.03 -2.60
C ILE A 368 -18.56 -12.14 -1.77
N SER A 369 -19.85 -11.96 -1.44
CA SER A 369 -20.61 -12.85 -0.57
C SER A 369 -20.98 -14.16 -1.26
N HIS A 370 -20.86 -15.26 -0.53
CA HIS A 370 -21.18 -16.61 -1.02
C HIS A 370 -22.07 -17.37 -0.04
N LYS A 371 -23.05 -18.12 -0.56
CA LYS A 371 -23.84 -19.05 0.24
C LYS A 371 -23.10 -20.36 0.41
N THR A 372 -22.57 -20.60 1.60
CA THR A 372 -21.77 -21.79 1.92
C THR A 372 -22.60 -22.95 2.49
N LYS A 373 -23.89 -22.72 2.74
CA LYS A 373 -24.85 -23.75 3.15
C LYS A 373 -26.09 -23.73 2.25
N LYS A 374 -26.68 -24.90 2.03
CA LYS A 374 -27.94 -25.03 1.26
C LYS A 374 -29.18 -24.59 2.04
N SER A 375 -29.08 -24.54 3.38
CA SER A 375 -30.20 -24.20 4.26
C SER A 375 -29.72 -23.42 5.48
N GLY A 376 -30.67 -22.91 6.26
CA GLY A 376 -30.43 -22.25 7.54
C GLY A 376 -30.51 -20.73 7.52
N GLY A 377 -30.93 -20.15 6.39
CA GLY A 377 -31.21 -18.72 6.22
C GLY A 377 -29.97 -17.83 6.13
N ALA A 378 -30.21 -16.53 5.90
CA ALA A 378 -29.19 -15.50 5.77
C ALA A 378 -28.15 -15.52 6.91
N SER A 379 -28.61 -15.64 8.16
CA SER A 379 -27.77 -15.64 9.38
C SER A 379 -26.78 -16.80 9.46
N ARG A 380 -27.00 -17.88 8.71
CA ARG A 380 -26.10 -19.05 8.65
C ARG A 380 -25.46 -19.22 7.27
N PHE A 381 -25.43 -18.16 6.46
CA PHE A 381 -24.86 -18.16 5.12
C PHE A 381 -25.52 -19.19 4.19
N GLY A 382 -26.83 -19.45 4.37
CA GLY A 382 -27.61 -20.37 3.55
C GLY A 382 -28.95 -19.81 3.10
N TYR A 383 -29.81 -20.69 2.60
CA TYR A 383 -31.15 -20.37 2.09
C TYR A 383 -32.26 -20.72 3.11
N PRO A 384 -33.46 -20.10 3.03
CA PRO A 384 -33.83 -19.03 2.09
C PRO A 384 -33.15 -17.70 2.43
N ASP A 385 -32.82 -16.93 1.40
CA ASP A 385 -32.37 -15.53 1.51
C ASP A 385 -32.68 -14.81 0.19
N HIS A 386 -33.77 -14.06 0.19
CA HIS A 386 -34.28 -13.38 -1.00
C HIS A 386 -33.40 -12.21 -1.45
N SER A 387 -32.54 -11.67 -0.56
CA SER A 387 -31.69 -10.52 -0.87
C SER A 387 -30.33 -10.91 -1.46
N TYR A 388 -29.99 -12.20 -1.43
CA TYR A 388 -28.63 -12.64 -1.69
C TYR A 388 -28.15 -12.36 -3.12
N LEU A 389 -28.98 -12.66 -4.14
CA LEU A 389 -28.60 -12.51 -5.54
C LEU A 389 -28.43 -11.03 -5.92
N ASP A 390 -29.27 -10.14 -5.37
CA ASP A 390 -29.10 -8.69 -5.51
C ASP A 390 -27.80 -8.20 -4.86
N ILE A 391 -27.54 -8.61 -3.61
CA ILE A 391 -26.34 -8.19 -2.86
C ILE A 391 -25.06 -8.61 -3.57
N VAL A 392 -24.97 -9.88 -4.01
CA VAL A 392 -23.76 -10.37 -4.69
C VAL A 392 -23.57 -9.70 -6.05
N THR A 393 -24.65 -9.43 -6.77
CA THR A 393 -24.61 -8.69 -8.04
C THR A 393 -24.12 -7.26 -7.83
N TYR A 394 -24.61 -6.57 -6.80
CA TYR A 394 -24.12 -5.23 -6.42
C TYR A 394 -22.64 -5.24 -6.03
N GLN A 395 -22.19 -6.22 -5.24
CA GLN A 395 -20.79 -6.38 -4.85
C GLN A 395 -19.87 -6.62 -6.06
N LEU A 396 -20.33 -7.40 -7.04
CA LEU A 396 -19.61 -7.62 -8.29
C LEU A 396 -19.55 -6.35 -9.14
N ALA A 397 -20.65 -5.59 -9.20
CA ALA A 397 -20.71 -4.32 -9.91
C ALA A 397 -19.76 -3.26 -9.32
N ASP A 398 -19.62 -3.19 -7.99
CA ASP A 398 -18.67 -2.29 -7.32
C ASP A 398 -17.19 -2.59 -7.68
N LEU A 399 -16.92 -3.85 -8.04
CA LEU A 399 -15.64 -4.34 -8.57
C LEU A 399 -15.54 -4.21 -10.10
N GLY A 400 -16.51 -3.57 -10.76
CA GLY A 400 -16.53 -3.37 -12.20
C GLY A 400 -16.82 -4.65 -13.01
N ILE A 401 -17.57 -5.59 -12.42
CA ILE A 401 -18.05 -6.80 -13.10
C ILE A 401 -19.56 -6.69 -13.22
N THR A 402 -20.02 -6.50 -14.45
CA THR A 402 -21.43 -6.25 -14.76
C THR A 402 -21.91 -7.22 -15.83
N GLU A 403 -23.21 -7.19 -16.11
CA GLU A 403 -23.83 -8.03 -17.14
C GLU A 403 -23.24 -7.79 -18.54
N ASN A 404 -22.72 -6.58 -18.79
CA ASN A 404 -22.05 -6.24 -20.04
C ASN A 404 -20.72 -7.00 -20.23
N ASP A 405 -20.19 -7.63 -19.18
CA ASP A 405 -18.99 -8.47 -19.24
C ASP A 405 -19.31 -9.94 -19.57
N ILE A 406 -20.59 -10.33 -19.59
CA ILE A 406 -21.03 -11.68 -19.96
C ILE A 406 -21.00 -11.79 -21.48
N VAL A 407 -20.25 -12.77 -21.99
CA VAL A 407 -20.10 -13.05 -23.43
C VAL A 407 -21.12 -14.08 -23.90
#